data_AF-A0A161XEN9-F1
#
_entry.id   AF-A0A161XEN9-F1
#
_cell.length_a   1.000
_cell.length_b   1.000
_cell.length_c   1.000
_cell.angle_alpha   90.00
_cell.angle_beta   90.00
_cell.angle_gamma   90.00
#
_symmetry.space_group_name_H-M   'P 1'
#
loop_
_entity.id
_entity.type
_entity.pdbx_description
1 polymer ?
#
loop_
_entity_poly.entity_id
_entity_poly.type
_entity_poly.pdbx_seq_one_letter_code
_entity_poly.pdbx_strand_id
1 'polypeptide(L)' 'MKNHKVKFKQNNMLCHRCVMNTVKTLSQLREIEELNVDFSSKMVKVVYRDDGISKEMIKEAVNESIVRGKIKKLE' A
#
# COMPACT_ATOMS: atom_id res chain seq x y z
N MET A 1 -2.00 21.27 -3.15
CA MET A 1 -1.60 19.84 -3.28
C MET A 1 -2.86 19.06 -3.64
N LYS A 2 -2.80 18.13 -4.61
CA LYS A 2 -3.95 17.31 -5.00
C LYS A 2 -3.81 15.92 -4.39
N ASN A 3 -4.90 15.39 -3.87
CA ASN A 3 -4.96 14.04 -3.31
C ASN A 3 -5.52 13.08 -4.36
N HIS A 4 -4.86 11.94 -4.51
CA HIS A 4 -5.21 10.89 -5.43
C HIS A 4 -5.69 9.68 -4.64
N LYS A 5 -6.84 9.12 -5.04
CA LYS A 5 -7.40 7.90 -4.44
C LYS A 5 -7.26 6.76 -5.44
N VAL A 6 -6.51 5.73 -5.06
CA VAL A 6 -6.38 4.49 -5.82
C VAL A 6 -7.06 3.36 -5.06
N LYS A 7 -7.86 2.57 -5.80
CA LYS A 7 -8.46 1.33 -5.30
C LYS A 7 -8.08 0.18 -6.21
N PHE A 8 -7.60 -0.91 -5.64
CA PHE A 8 -7.26 -2.11 -6.40
C PHE A 8 -7.51 -3.37 -5.58
N LYS A 9 -7.82 -4.45 -6.27
CA LYS A 9 -7.99 -5.77 -5.67
C LYS A 9 -6.62 -6.43 -5.58
N GLN A 10 -6.29 -6.99 -4.42
CA GLN A 10 -5.01 -7.65 -4.21
C GLN A 10 -5.24 -9.06 -3.68
N ASN A 11 -5.18 -10.03 -4.59
CA ASN A 11 -5.48 -11.42 -4.29
C ASN A 11 -4.37 -12.14 -3.53
N ASN A 12 -3.14 -11.61 -3.58
CA ASN A 12 -1.96 -12.24 -2.98
C ASN A 12 -1.82 -12.00 -1.47
N MET A 13 -2.80 -11.34 -0.83
CA MET A 13 -2.89 -11.22 0.64
C MET A 13 -3.50 -12.49 1.24
N LEU A 14 -2.74 -13.59 1.21
CA LEU A 14 -3.18 -14.89 1.73
C LEU A 14 -2.97 -15.03 3.25
N CYS A 15 -2.13 -14.18 3.85
CA CYS A 15 -1.82 -14.21 5.27
C CYS A 15 -2.03 -12.83 5.90
N HIS A 16 -2.58 -12.81 7.12
CA HIS A 16 -2.77 -11.59 7.92
C HIS A 16 -1.46 -10.81 8.08
N ARG A 17 -0.32 -11.53 8.13
CA ARG A 17 1.01 -10.94 8.22
C ARG A 17 1.40 -10.14 6.97
N CYS A 18 1.03 -10.61 5.78
CA CYS A 18 1.30 -9.90 4.52
C CYS A 18 0.54 -8.57 4.46
N VAL A 19 -0.73 -8.58 4.88
CA VAL A 19 -1.58 -7.38 4.98
C VAL A 19 -0.95 -6.37 5.92
N MET A 20 -0.61 -6.81 7.14
CA MET A 20 0.00 -5.96 8.16
C MET A 20 1.32 -5.34 7.67
N ASN A 21 2.13 -6.10 6.93
CA ASN A 21 3.38 -5.59 6.39
C ASN A 21 3.14 -4.51 5.33
N THR A 22 2.19 -4.73 4.41
CA THR A 22 1.77 -3.72 3.43
C THR A 22 1.26 -2.45 4.12
N VAL A 23 0.39 -2.60 5.12
CA VAL A 23 -0.16 -1.48 5.88
C VAL A 23 0.95 -0.67 6.54
N LYS A 24 1.91 -1.37 7.14
CA LYS A 24 3.05 -0.76 7.81
C LYS A 24 3.98 -0.04 6.83
N THR A 25 4.33 -0.66 5.71
CA THR A 25 5.16 -0.03 4.66
C THR A 25 4.49 1.22 4.10
N LEU A 26 3.20 1.14 3.75
CA LEU A 26 2.47 2.28 3.20
C LEU A 26 2.28 3.40 4.23
N SER A 27 2.03 3.05 5.49
CA SER A 27 1.90 4.04 6.57
C SER A 27 3.20 4.78 6.89
N GLN A 28 4.36 4.27 6.44
CA GLN A 28 5.64 4.97 6.59
C GLN A 28 5.90 6.00 5.49
N LEU A 29 5.16 5.93 4.38
CA LEU A 29 5.25 6.90 3.30
C LEU A 29 4.52 8.17 3.73
N ARG A 30 5.26 9.28 3.85
CA ARG A 30 4.70 10.59 4.24
C ARG A 30 3.70 11.14 3.21
N GLU A 31 3.72 10.59 2.01
CA GLU A 31 2.83 10.97 0.92
C GLU A 31 1.45 10.33 1.06
N ILE A 32 1.31 9.28 1.88
CA ILE A 32 0.02 8.62 2.14
C ILE A 32 -0.73 9.34 3.25
N GLU A 33 -1.96 9.77 2.94
CA GLU A 33 -2.84 10.43 3.90
C GLU A 33 -3.86 9.46 4.51
N GLU A 34 -4.40 8.54 3.70
CA GLU A 34 -5.31 7.50 4.20
C GLU A 34 -5.00 6.16 3.58
N LEU A 35 -5.11 5.12 4.40
CA LEU A 35 -4.96 3.75 3.99
C LEU A 35 -6.12 2.93 4.56
N ASN A 36 -6.83 2.22 3.69
CA ASN A 36 -7.91 1.33 4.09
C ASN A 36 -7.78 0.00 3.35
N VAL A 37 -7.60 -1.09 4.11
CA VAL A 37 -7.43 -2.44 3.57
C VAL A 37 -8.57 -3.33 4.06
N ASP A 38 -9.34 -3.81 3.10
CA ASP A 38 -10.49 -4.68 3.32
C ASP A 38 -10.08 -6.12 3.02
N PHE A 39 -9.70 -6.86 4.06
CA PHE A 39 -9.25 -8.25 3.91
C PHE A 39 -10.36 -9.16 3.40
N SER A 40 -11.60 -8.94 3.86
CA SER A 40 -12.78 -9.71 3.44
C SER A 40 -13.02 -9.60 1.93
N SER A 41 -12.95 -8.37 1.40
CA SER A 41 -13.16 -8.10 -0.04
C SER A 41 -11.87 -8.20 -0.87
N LYS A 42 -10.71 -8.41 -0.23
CA LYS A 42 -9.37 -8.31 -0.82
C LYS A 42 -9.13 -6.98 -1.54
N MET A 43 -9.71 -5.90 -1.02
CA MET A 43 -9.62 -4.55 -1.62
C MET A 43 -8.68 -3.67 -0.82
N VAL A 44 -7.78 -3.00 -1.52
CA VAL A 44 -6.90 -1.97 -0.95
C VAL A 44 -7.32 -0.62 -1.51
N LYS A 45 -7.55 0.35 -0.62
CA LYS A 45 -7.81 1.74 -0.94
C LYS A 45 -6.71 2.58 -0.30
N VAL A 46 -6.06 3.41 -1.10
CA VAL A 46 -4.98 4.31 -0.67
C VAL A 46 -5.30 5.70 -1.16
N VAL A 47 -5.18 6.69 -0.27
CA VAL A 47 -5.22 8.11 -0.58
C VAL A 47 -3.81 8.65 -0.36
N TYR A 48 -3.24 9.22 -1.42
CA TYR A 48 -1.88 9.73 -1.43
C TYR A 48 -1.84 11.11 -2.07
N ARG A 49 -0.83 11.91 -1.73
CA ARG A 49 -0.57 13.21 -2.36
C ARG A 49 0.28 13.01 -3.61
N ASP A 50 -0.01 13.80 -4.65
CA ASP A 50 0.81 13.86 -5.86
C ASP A 50 2.13 14.59 -5.56
N ASP A 51 2.99 13.95 -4.79
CA ASP A 51 4.21 14.51 -4.21
C ASP A 51 5.43 13.62 -4.53
N GLY A 52 5.43 13.04 -5.74
CA GLY A 52 6.48 12.13 -6.23
C GLY A 52 6.09 10.65 -6.26
N ILE A 53 5.01 10.26 -5.57
CA ILE A 53 4.45 8.91 -5.61
C ILE A 53 3.37 8.76 -6.67
N SER A 54 3.42 7.62 -7.38
CA SER A 54 2.40 7.23 -8.36
C SER A 54 1.66 5.96 -7.94
N LYS A 55 0.47 5.74 -8.52
CA LYS A 55 -0.33 4.51 -8.33
C LYS A 55 0.48 3.23 -8.55
N GLU A 56 1.46 3.27 -9.46
CA GLU A 56 2.32 2.14 -9.81
C GLU A 56 3.33 1.85 -8.71
N MET A 57 3.97 2.88 -8.16
CA MET A 57 4.86 2.75 -7.00
C MET A 57 4.13 2.18 -5.78
N ILE A 58 2.89 2.59 -5.53
CA ILE A 58 2.06 2.05 -4.45
C ILE A 58 1.80 0.56 -4.66
N LYS A 59 1.40 0.16 -5.88
CA LYS A 59 1.18 -1.25 -6.22
C LYS A 59 2.46 -2.07 -6.07
N GLU A 60 3.59 -1.53 -6.52
CA GLU A 60 4.89 -2.18 -6.40
C GLU A 60 5.29 -2.34 -4.93
N ALA A 61 5.17 -1.29 -4.12
CA ALA A 61 5.47 -1.34 -2.68
C ALA A 61 4.59 -2.37 -1.96
N VAL A 62 3.30 -2.46 -2.31
CA VAL A 62 2.38 -3.50 -1.81
C VAL A 62 2.86 -4.88 -2.23
N ASN A 63 3.17 -5.08 -3.51
CA ASN A 63 3.62 -6.37 -4.03
C ASN A 63 4.94 -6.82 -3.40
N GLU A 64 5.93 -5.94 -3.31
CA GLU A 64 7.21 -6.22 -2.66
C GLU A 64 7.06 -6.54 -1.18
N SER A 65 6.18 -5.82 -0.46
CA SER A 65 5.91 -6.09 0.96
C SER A 65 5.34 -7.50 1.19
N ILE A 66 4.59 -8.03 0.22
CA ILE A 66 3.99 -9.37 0.25
C ILE A 66 5.00 -10.43 -0.16
N VAL A 67 5.72 -10.22 -1.28
CA VAL A 67 6.66 -11.21 -1.86
C VAL A 67 7.93 -11.33 -1.03
N ARG A 68 8.53 -10.20 -0.64
CA ARG A 68 9.81 -10.18 0.06
C ARG A 68 9.67 -10.25 1.58
N GLY A 69 8.47 -9.98 2.11
CA GLY A 69 8.23 -9.91 3.56
C GLY A 69 9.07 -8.86 4.30
N LYS A 70 9.81 -8.02 3.57
CA LYS A 70 10.67 -6.96 4.12
C LYS A 70 9.98 -5.61 3.91
N ILE A 71 9.97 -4.82 4.98
CA ILE A 71 9.54 -3.43 4.92
C ILE A 71 10.63 -2.66 4.18
N LYS A 72 10.33 -2.15 2.99
CA LYS A 72 11.27 -1.34 2.21
C LYS A 72 11.33 0.05 2.89
N LYS A 73 12.38 0.30 3.67
CA LYS A 73 12.76 1.67 4.01
C LYS A 73 13.21 2.32 2.70
N LEU A 74 12.44 3.28 2.18
CA LEU A 74 13.02 4.26 1.28
C LEU A 74 13.87 5.18 2.17
N GLU A 75 15.19 4.97 2.13
CA GLU A 75 16.19 5.88 2.71
C GLU A 75 16.61 6.91 1.66
#